data_AF-A0A916RBL2-F1
#
_entry.id   AF-A0A916RBL2-F1
#
_cell.length_a   1.000
_cell.length_b   1.000
_cell.length_c   1.000
_cell.angle_alpha   90.00
_cell.angle_beta   90.00
_cell.angle_gamma   90.00
#
_symmetry.space_group_name_H-M   'P 1'
#
loop_
_entity.id
_entity.type
_entity.pdbx_description
1 polymer ?
#
loop_
_entity_poly.entity_id
_entity_poly.type
_entity_poly.pdbx_seq_one_letter_code
_entity_poly.pdbx_strand_id
1 'polypeptide(L)' 'MIRTEPSKSPRERVVARLMERTVSDLSMLPEEIERDARAIADAMASLHGGEWSIQIDHEAGFVLVRLR' A
#
# COMPACT_ATOMS: atom_id res chain seq x y z
N MET A 1 13.50 -45.53 -11.58
CA MET A 1 13.62 -44.75 -10.33
C MET A 1 12.80 -43.47 -10.50
N ILE A 2 11.56 -43.43 -9.97
CA ILE A 2 10.70 -42.25 -10.08
C ILE A 2 11.08 -41.30 -8.95
N ARG A 3 11.63 -40.13 -9.28
CA ARG A 3 11.92 -39.07 -8.31
C ARG A 3 10.62 -38.29 -8.09
N THR A 4 10.00 -38.45 -6.94
CA THR A 4 8.88 -37.60 -6.51
C THR A 4 9.44 -36.39 -5.78
N GLU A 5 9.15 -35.19 -6.28
CA GLU A 5 9.45 -33.95 -5.56
C GLU A 5 8.75 -33.96 -4.19
N PRO A 6 9.39 -33.45 -3.12
CA PRO A 6 8.75 -33.42 -1.81
C PRO A 6 7.55 -32.48 -1.87
N SER A 7 6.34 -33.02 -1.70
CA SER A 7 5.14 -32.20 -1.58
C SER A 7 5.15 -31.46 -0.25
N LYS A 8 4.93 -30.14 -0.30
CA LYS A 8 4.92 -29.28 0.90
C LYS A 8 3.98 -29.86 1.96
N SER A 9 4.45 -29.88 3.21
CA SER A 9 3.65 -30.38 4.33
C SER A 9 2.36 -29.57 4.49
N PRO A 10 1.28 -30.13 5.09
CA PRO A 10 0.03 -29.40 5.30
C PRO A 10 0.22 -28.04 5.99
N ARG A 11 1.16 -27.95 6.94
CA ARG A 11 1.53 -26.72 7.64
C ARG A 11 2.17 -25.70 6.69
N GLU A 12 3.10 -26.12 5.84
CA GLU A 12 3.76 -25.25 4.85
C GLU A 12 2.78 -24.66 3.85
N ARG A 13 1.75 -25.42 3.44
CA ARG A 13 0.70 -24.90 2.56
C ARG A 13 -0.14 -23.81 3.23
N VAL A 14 -0.41 -23.95 4.52
CA VAL A 14 -1.16 -22.94 5.30
C VAL A 14 -0.33 -21.67 5.45
N VAL A 15 0.95 -21.79 5.79
CA VAL A 15 1.87 -20.64 5.90
C VAL A 15 2.02 -19.92 4.56
N ALA A 16 2.19 -20.68 3.46
CA ALA A 16 2.30 -20.09 2.13
C ALA A 16 1.04 -19.29 1.75
N ARG A 17 -0.16 -19.82 2.04
CA ARG A 17 -1.43 -19.14 1.76
C ARG A 17 -1.62 -17.88 2.60
N LEU A 18 -1.16 -17.90 3.86
CA LEU A 18 -1.18 -16.71 4.73
C LEU A 18 -0.24 -15.62 4.20
N MET A 19 0.99 -16.00 3.83
CA MET A 19 1.98 -15.08 3.26
C MET A 19 1.50 -14.47 1.93
N GLU A 20 0.92 -15.27 1.05
CA GLU A 20 0.38 -14.81 -0.24
C GLU A 20 -0.72 -13.75 -0.05
N ARG A 21 -1.62 -13.97 0.91
CA ARG A 21 -2.65 -12.97 1.28
C ARG A 21 -2.03 -11.69 1.82
N THR A 22 -1.09 -11.79 2.76
CA THR A 22 -0.44 -10.61 3.33
C THR A 22 0.31 -9.81 2.27
N VAL A 23 1.03 -10.46 1.37
CA VAL A 23 1.72 -9.77 0.26
C VAL A 23 0.72 -9.10 -0.68
N SER A 24 -0.41 -9.75 -0.97
CA SER A 24 -1.48 -9.15 -1.76
C SER A 24 -2.06 -7.90 -1.10
N ASP A 25 -2.34 -7.93 0.21
CA ASP A 25 -2.87 -6.77 0.92
C ASP A 25 -1.86 -5.62 0.96
N LEU A 26 -0.58 -5.91 1.19
CA LEU A 26 0.48 -4.91 1.18
C LEU A 26 0.70 -4.28 -0.20
N SER A 27 0.42 -5.00 -1.29
CA SER A 27 0.57 -4.48 -2.66
C SER A 27 -0.45 -3.39 -3.02
N MET A 28 -1.59 -3.34 -2.31
CA MET A 28 -2.63 -2.34 -2.53
C MET A 28 -2.39 -1.04 -1.74
N LEU A 29 -1.54 -1.07 -0.70
CA LEU A 29 -1.29 0.08 0.17
C LEU A 29 -0.78 1.34 -0.55
N PRO A 30 0.12 1.27 -1.56
CA PRO A 30 0.57 2.47 -2.26
C PRO A 30 -0.57 3.20 -2.96
N GLU A 31 -1.48 2.47 -3.58
CA GLU A 31 -2.64 3.03 -4.30
C GLU A 31 -3.64 3.67 -3.34
N GLU A 32 -3.85 3.06 -2.16
CA GLU A 32 -4.69 3.64 -1.11
C GLU A 32 -4.10 4.95 -0.58
N ILE A 33 -2.79 4.99 -0.33
CA ILE A 33 -2.09 6.19 0.12
C ILE A 33 -2.18 7.31 -0.92
N GLU A 34 -1.98 7.00 -2.21
CA GLU A 34 -2.10 7.98 -3.29
C GLU A 34 -3.52 8.52 -3.43
N ARG A 35 -4.53 7.64 -3.33
CA ARG A 35 -5.94 8.02 -3.37
C ARG A 35 -6.29 8.96 -2.22
N ASP A 36 -5.87 8.62 -1.00
CA ASP A 36 -6.20 9.39 0.19
C ASP A 36 -5.46 10.75 0.17
N ALA A 37 -4.21 10.78 -0.28
CA ALA A 37 -3.45 12.01 -0.52
C ALA A 37 -4.16 12.92 -1.53
N ARG A 38 -4.69 12.36 -2.62
CA ARG A 38 -5.48 13.11 -3.60
C ARG A 38 -6.77 13.67 -3.01
N ALA A 39 -7.50 12.87 -2.24
CA ALA A 39 -8.73 13.31 -1.58
C ALA A 39 -8.50 14.51 -0.65
N ILE A 40 -7.38 14.52 0.09
CA ILE A 40 -7.01 15.67 0.93
C ILE A 40 -6.70 16.90 0.08
N ALA A 41 -5.93 16.76 -1.01
CA ALA A 41 -5.64 17.88 -1.91
C ALA A 41 -6.92 18.49 -2.51
N ASP A 42 -7.86 17.65 -2.96
CA ASP A 42 -9.15 18.09 -3.51
C ASP A 42 -10.01 18.80 -2.45
N ALA A 43 -10.00 18.31 -1.21
CA ALA A 43 -10.67 18.97 -0.09
C ALA A 43 -10.06 20.36 0.21
N MET A 44 -8.73 20.47 0.18
CA MET A 44 -8.03 21.74 0.37
C MET A 44 -8.35 22.73 -0.75
N ALA A 45 -8.37 22.28 -2.00
CA ALA A 45 -8.77 23.10 -3.14
C ALA A 45 -10.23 23.58 -3.02
N SER A 46 -11.13 22.72 -2.53
CA SER A 46 -12.54 23.07 -2.33
C SER A 46 -12.75 24.12 -1.23
N LEU A 47 -11.96 24.04 -0.15
CA LEU A 47 -12.07 24.93 1.01
C LEU A 47 -11.36 26.27 0.82
N HIS A 48 -10.19 26.25 0.17
CA HIS A 48 -9.28 27.39 0.12
C HIS A 48 -9.04 27.93 -1.30
N GLY A 49 -9.52 27.24 -2.33
CA GLY A 49 -9.20 27.55 -3.73
C GLY A 49 -7.75 27.19 -4.09
N GLY A 50 -7.42 27.29 -5.37
CA GLY A 50 -6.08 26.99 -5.88
C GLY A 50 -5.78 25.49 -6.02
N GLU A 51 -4.55 25.17 -6.43
CA GLU A 51 -4.08 23.79 -6.59
C GLU A 51 -3.26 23.37 -5.37
N TRP A 52 -3.61 22.24 -4.76
CA TRP A 52 -2.95 21.73 -3.57
C TRP A 52 -2.25 20.41 -3.85
N SER A 53 -1.21 20.11 -3.07
CA SER A 53 -0.50 18.85 -3.13
C SER A 53 -0.15 18.32 -1.75
N ILE A 54 -0.13 17.00 -1.63
CA ILE A 54 0.27 16.26 -0.44
C ILE A 54 1.55 15.50 -0.77
N GLN A 55 2.57 15.69 0.06
CA GLN A 55 3.82 14.93 -0.03
C GLN A 55 4.00 14.15 1.27
N ILE A 56 4.21 12.84 1.14
CA ILE A 56 4.37 11.91 2.26
C ILE A 56 5.80 11.42 2.25
N ASP A 57 6.51 11.66 3.34
CA ASP A 57 7.84 11.12 3.58
C ASP A 57 7.74 10.13 4.74
N HIS A 58 7.84 8.84 4.41
CA HIS A 58 7.73 7.76 5.39
C HIS A 58 9.05 7.48 6.12
N GLU A 59 10.18 7.92 5.58
CA GLU A 59 11.49 7.76 6.22
C GLU A 59 11.65 8.80 7.34
N ALA A 60 11.25 10.04 7.07
CA ALA A 60 11.27 11.14 8.03
C ALA A 60 10.00 11.21 8.89
N GLY A 61 8.91 10.56 8.48
CA GLY A 61 7.66 10.48 9.25
C GLY A 61 6.85 11.77 9.26
N PHE A 62 6.75 12.47 8.12
CA PHE A 62 5.92 13.67 8.00
C PHE A 62 5.03 13.67 6.75
N VAL A 63 3.97 14.47 6.82
CA VAL A 63 3.09 14.79 5.70
C VAL A 63 3.12 16.30 5.50
N LEU A 64 3.51 16.73 4.30
CA LEU A 64 3.53 18.13 3.91
C LEU A 64 2.31 18.43 3.03
N VAL A 65 1.50 19.39 3.47
CA VAL A 65 0.38 19.95 2.72
C VAL A 65 0.80 21.32 2.20
N ARG A 66 0.77 21.53 0.88
CA ARG A 66 1.19 22.81 0.29
C ARG A 66 0.37 23.22 -0.93
N LEU A 67 0.20 24.53 -1.08
CA LEU A 67 -0.28 25.16 -2.29
C LEU A 67 0.79 25.04 -3.40
N ARG A 68 0.38 24.77 -4.63
CA ARG A 68 1.24 24.70 -5.81
C ARG A 68 1.47 26.05 -6.47
#